data_AF-A0AA88YB28-F1
#
_entry.id   AF-A0AA88YB28-F1
#
_cell.length_a   1.000
_cell.length_b   1.000
_cell.length_c   1.000
_cell.angle_alpha   90.00
_cell.angle_beta   90.00
_cell.angle_gamma   90.00
#
_symmetry.space_group_name_H-M   'P 1'
#
loop_
_entity.id
_entity.type
_entity.pdbx_description
1 polymer ?
#
loop_
_entity_poly.entity_id
_entity_poly.type
_entity_poly.pdbx_seq_one_letter_code
_entity_poly.pdbx_strand_id
1 'polypeptide(L)'
;MATRTASSESDELLSGLDPIQKRLLEENCILIDEKDRRVGHATKKECHLNSNIETGLLHRAFSVFLFNTDGKLLLQQRSMAKITFPGYFTNTCCSHPLNTELELEEAGALGVKRAAQRKLEHELGISPNQVSLEDIHYLTRVWYKARSDGTWGEHEIDYCLIAQKDVNVDANRNEVMDWRYVDREELSDLIKSSEDGSVKITPWFKLISQSLLWEWWDNIANLKVVTDRNIIHRLQ
;
A
#
# COMPACT_ATOMS: atom_id res chain seq x y z
N MET A 1 12.02 -41.54 -7.27
CA MET A 1 10.66 -41.12 -6.93
C MET A 1 10.67 -40.55 -5.52
N ALA A 2 10.59 -39.23 -5.40
CA ALA A 2 10.31 -38.57 -4.12
C ALA A 2 9.38 -37.40 -4.45
N THR A 3 8.08 -37.61 -4.21
CA THR A 3 7.10 -36.54 -4.09
C THR A 3 7.50 -35.70 -2.89
N ARG A 4 8.35 -34.68 -3.09
CA ARG A 4 8.38 -33.51 -2.22
C ARG A 4 6.99 -32.89 -2.32
N THR A 5 6.22 -33.03 -1.25
CA THR A 5 4.87 -32.50 -1.17
C THR A 5 4.95 -30.97 -1.17
N ALA A 6 4.08 -30.29 -1.93
CA ALA A 6 4.01 -28.82 -1.98
C ALA A 6 3.93 -28.16 -0.58
N SER A 7 3.52 -28.91 0.45
CA SER A 7 3.57 -28.49 1.85
C SER A 7 4.99 -28.20 2.36
N SER A 8 6.00 -29.00 2.03
CA SER A 8 7.35 -28.87 2.62
C SER A 8 8.12 -27.64 2.11
N GLU A 9 7.97 -27.30 0.83
CA GLU A 9 8.57 -26.09 0.26
C GLU A 9 7.84 -24.83 0.75
N SER A 10 6.53 -24.94 0.99
CA SER A 10 5.74 -23.86 1.56
C SER A 10 6.10 -23.55 3.01
N ASP A 11 6.48 -24.57 3.79
CA ASP A 11 6.89 -24.45 5.19
C ASP A 11 8.32 -23.89 5.34
N GLU A 12 9.25 -24.27 4.46
CA GLU A 12 10.61 -23.70 4.42
C GLU A 12 10.57 -22.20 4.09
N LEU A 13 9.75 -21.79 3.11
CA LEU A 13 9.64 -20.39 2.69
C LEU A 13 9.07 -19.48 3.80
N LEU A 14 8.21 -20.04 4.65
CA LEU A 14 7.57 -19.32 5.74
C LEU A 14 8.33 -19.48 7.07
N SER A 15 9.47 -20.16 7.06
CA SER A 15 10.31 -20.34 8.25
C SER A 15 11.01 -19.02 8.60
N GLY A 16 11.01 -18.67 9.89
CA GLY A 16 11.62 -17.43 10.39
C GLY A 16 10.80 -16.15 10.17
N LEU A 17 9.66 -16.21 9.49
CA LEU A 17 8.74 -15.07 9.41
C LEU A 17 8.03 -14.84 10.74
N ASP A 18 7.73 -13.58 11.02
CA ASP A 18 6.93 -13.20 12.18
C ASP A 18 5.55 -13.90 12.16
N PRO A 19 5.07 -14.48 13.28
CA PRO A 19 3.82 -15.25 13.30
C PRO A 19 2.57 -14.47 12.93
N ILE A 20 2.54 -13.15 13.17
CA ILE A 20 1.41 -12.30 12.81
C ILE A 20 1.43 -12.09 11.30
N GLN A 21 2.58 -11.68 10.74
CA GLN A 21 2.72 -11.48 9.30
C GLN A 21 2.49 -12.77 8.51
N LYS A 22 2.91 -13.92 9.04
CA LYS A 22 2.63 -15.24 8.45
C LYS A 22 1.13 -15.54 8.37
N ARG A 23 0.34 -15.21 9.40
CA ARG A 23 -1.13 -15.37 9.34
C ARG A 23 -1.77 -14.43 8.32
N LEU A 24 -1.28 -13.19 8.22
CA LEU A 24 -1.80 -12.23 7.25
C LEU A 24 -1.56 -12.65 5.79
N LEU A 25 -0.64 -13.57 5.53
CA LEU A 25 -0.45 -14.14 4.19
C LEU A 25 -1.64 -14.97 3.68
N GLU A 26 -2.51 -15.43 4.59
CA GLU A 26 -3.73 -16.18 4.26
C GLU A 26 -4.89 -15.28 3.85
N GLU A 27 -4.78 -13.96 4.03
CA GLU A 27 -5.78 -12.99 3.57
C GLU A 27 -5.98 -13.12 2.05
N ASN A 28 -7.23 -13.06 1.59
CA ASN A 28 -7.54 -13.17 0.16
C ASN A 28 -7.59 -11.78 -0.49
N CYS A 29 -6.67 -11.54 -1.43
CA CYS A 29 -6.65 -10.35 -2.28
C CYS A 29 -7.60 -10.50 -3.47
N ILE A 30 -8.00 -9.38 -4.07
CA ILE A 30 -8.82 -9.33 -5.29
C ILE A 30 -7.89 -9.42 -6.50
N LEU A 31 -8.00 -10.47 -7.30
CA LEU A 31 -7.30 -10.56 -8.58
C LEU A 31 -8.05 -9.76 -9.65
N ILE A 32 -7.29 -9.04 -10.47
CA ILE A 32 -7.81 -8.13 -11.49
C ILE A 32 -7.08 -8.31 -12.82
N ASP A 33 -7.69 -7.86 -13.90
CA ASP A 33 -7.02 -7.68 -15.18
C ASP A 33 -6.41 -6.27 -15.32
N GLU A 34 -5.78 -6.02 -16.46
CA GLU A 34 -5.14 -4.74 -16.82
C GLU A 34 -6.08 -3.52 -16.82
N LYS A 35 -7.39 -3.75 -16.82
CA LYS A 35 -8.43 -2.71 -16.78
C LYS A 35 -9.07 -2.59 -15.40
N ASP A 36 -8.44 -3.19 -14.39
CA ASP A 36 -8.92 -3.24 -13.01
C ASP A 36 -10.30 -3.90 -12.89
N ARG A 37 -10.59 -4.89 -13.76
CA ARG A 37 -11.80 -5.71 -13.65
C ARG A 37 -11.48 -6.95 -12.84
N ARG A 38 -12.29 -7.23 -11.82
CA ARG A 38 -12.12 -8.44 -11.00
C ARG A 38 -12.23 -9.71 -11.84
N VAL A 39 -11.20 -10.56 -11.75
CA VAL A 39 -11.13 -11.87 -12.42
C VAL A 39 -11.10 -13.05 -11.45
N GLY A 40 -10.88 -12.80 -10.16
CA GLY A 40 -10.83 -13.86 -9.15
C GLY A 40 -10.31 -13.37 -7.80
N HIS A 41 -9.70 -14.28 -7.06
CA HIS A 41 -9.01 -14.01 -5.81
C HIS A 41 -7.84 -14.99 -5.66
N ALA A 42 -6.86 -14.61 -4.85
CA ALA A 42 -5.76 -15.46 -4.41
C ALA A 42 -5.30 -15.01 -3.03
N THR A 43 -4.56 -15.86 -2.33
CA THR A 43 -3.98 -15.49 -1.04
C THR A 43 -2.95 -14.38 -1.23
N LYS A 44 -2.76 -13.56 -0.21
CA LYS A 44 -1.73 -12.53 -0.17
C LYS A 44 -0.35 -13.15 -0.45
N LYS A 45 -0.07 -14.35 0.06
CA LYS A 45 1.13 -15.10 -0.31
C LYS A 45 1.27 -15.22 -1.82
N GLU A 46 0.28 -15.82 -2.49
CA GLU A 46 0.34 -16.07 -3.93
C GLU A 46 0.50 -14.79 -4.74
N CYS A 47 -0.20 -13.72 -4.34
CA CYS A 47 -0.13 -12.41 -4.97
C CYS A 47 1.27 -11.77 -4.93
N HIS A 48 2.07 -12.04 -3.89
CA HIS A 48 3.33 -11.35 -3.66
C HIS A 48 4.56 -12.22 -3.98
N LEU A 49 4.37 -13.44 -4.48
CA LEU A 49 5.47 -14.28 -4.98
C LEU A 49 5.89 -13.82 -6.38
N ASN A 50 7.16 -13.48 -6.55
CA ASN A 50 7.74 -13.11 -7.84
C ASN A 50 7.47 -14.18 -8.91
N SER A 51 7.46 -15.46 -8.54
CA SER A 51 7.14 -16.56 -9.47
C SER A 51 5.76 -16.44 -10.10
N ASN A 52 4.77 -15.91 -9.37
CA ASN A 52 3.41 -15.72 -9.86
C ASN A 52 3.24 -14.34 -10.51
N ILE A 53 3.92 -13.32 -9.98
CA ILE A 53 3.96 -11.99 -10.59
C ILE A 53 4.51 -12.05 -12.02
N GLU A 54 5.58 -12.82 -12.26
CA GLU A 54 6.15 -12.95 -13.61
C GLU A 54 5.29 -13.78 -14.57
N THR A 55 4.30 -14.54 -14.06
CA THR A 55 3.27 -15.18 -14.92
C THR A 55 2.05 -14.28 -15.15
N GLY A 56 2.08 -13.05 -14.63
CA GLY A 56 1.07 -12.02 -14.86
C GLY A 56 0.03 -11.88 -13.75
N LEU A 57 0.21 -12.54 -12.60
CA LEU A 57 -0.69 -12.36 -11.46
C LEU A 57 -0.69 -10.89 -11.02
N LEU A 58 -1.87 -10.28 -10.95
CA LEU A 58 -2.09 -8.86 -10.68
C LEU A 58 -3.25 -8.73 -9.69
N HIS A 59 -3.08 -7.92 -8.64
CA HIS A 59 -4.10 -7.70 -7.63
C HIS A 59 -4.38 -6.22 -7.38
N ARG A 60 -5.57 -5.95 -6.83
CA ARG A 60 -5.99 -4.60 -6.44
C ARG A 60 -5.33 -4.20 -5.13
N ALA A 61 -4.89 -2.94 -5.04
CA ALA A 61 -4.28 -2.36 -3.85
C ALA A 61 -4.77 -0.93 -3.60
N PHE A 62 -4.35 -0.34 -2.48
CA PHE A 62 -4.52 1.08 -2.22
C PHE A 62 -3.30 1.67 -1.49
N SER A 63 -3.11 2.97 -1.69
CA SER A 63 -2.10 3.81 -1.04
C SER A 63 -2.77 5.07 -0.50
N VAL A 64 -2.75 5.22 0.83
CA VAL A 64 -3.25 6.40 1.53
C VAL A 64 -2.14 7.44 1.70
N PHE A 65 -2.46 8.70 1.39
CA PHE A 65 -1.68 9.89 1.69
C PHE A 65 -2.51 10.78 2.63
N LEU A 66 -2.19 10.73 3.92
CA LEU A 66 -2.86 11.51 4.95
C LEU A 66 -2.04 12.76 5.26
N PHE A 67 -2.65 13.91 5.03
CA PHE A 67 -2.09 15.21 5.41
C PHE A 67 -2.71 15.69 6.72
N ASN A 68 -1.94 16.38 7.56
CA ASN A 68 -2.52 17.13 8.67
C ASN A 68 -3.06 18.50 8.19
N THR A 69 -3.64 19.30 9.09
CA THR A 69 -4.15 20.63 8.70
C THR A 69 -3.06 21.63 8.35
N ASP A 70 -1.82 21.39 8.78
CA ASP A 70 -0.65 22.18 8.39
C ASP A 70 -0.11 21.81 6.99
N GLY A 71 -0.74 20.84 6.32
CA GLY A 71 -0.32 20.38 5.00
C GLY A 71 0.93 19.49 5.01
N LYS A 72 1.32 18.93 6.16
CA LYS A 72 2.39 17.93 6.26
C LYS A 72 1.86 16.53 5.99
N LEU A 73 2.61 15.72 5.26
CA LEU A 73 2.28 14.33 4.93
C LEU A 73 2.73 13.39 6.04
N LEU A 74 1.84 12.50 6.50
CA LEU A 74 2.19 11.42 7.42
C LEU A 74 2.89 10.29 6.65
N LEU A 75 4.14 10.04 6.96
CA LEU A 75 4.90 8.88 6.50
C LEU A 75 4.97 7.81 7.57
N GLN A 76 5.08 6.56 7.15
CA GLN A 76 5.45 5.45 8.01
C GLN A 76 6.79 4.84 7.57
N GLN A 77 7.51 4.25 8.50
CA GLN A 77 8.58 3.29 8.26
C GLN A 77 8.06 1.90 8.57
N ARG A 78 8.06 1.04 7.54
CA ARG A 78 7.62 -0.35 7.64
C ARG A 78 8.45 -1.09 8.68
N SER A 79 7.81 -1.89 9.53
CA SER A 79 8.54 -2.70 10.51
C SER A 79 9.50 -3.67 9.83
N MET A 80 10.50 -4.14 10.59
CA MET A 80 11.38 -5.21 10.13
C MET A 80 10.68 -6.57 10.02
N ALA A 81 9.48 -6.71 10.59
CA ALA A 81 8.69 -7.95 10.50
C ALA A 81 7.96 -8.08 9.15
N LYS A 82 7.77 -6.98 8.40
CA LYS A 82 7.09 -6.99 7.10
C LYS A 82 7.82 -7.90 6.12
N ILE A 83 7.04 -8.67 5.36
CA ILE A 83 7.57 -9.61 4.37
C ILE A 83 8.12 -8.87 3.14
N THR A 84 7.35 -7.90 2.62
CA THR A 84 7.81 -7.02 1.54
C THR A 84 8.35 -5.70 2.11
N PHE A 85 9.51 -5.28 1.63
CA PHE A 85 10.17 -4.01 1.94
C PHE A 85 10.28 -3.68 3.45
N PRO A 86 10.83 -4.58 4.29
CA PRO A 86 11.03 -4.30 5.72
C PRO A 86 11.99 -3.12 5.94
N GLY A 87 11.63 -2.20 6.84
CA GLY A 87 12.47 -1.04 7.19
C GLY A 87 12.39 0.14 6.20
N TYR A 88 11.61 0.02 5.12
CA TYR A 88 11.49 1.09 4.12
C TYR A 88 10.49 2.16 4.59
N PHE A 89 10.82 3.43 4.33
CA PHE A 89 9.86 4.53 4.44
C PHE A 89 8.87 4.51 3.28
N THR A 90 7.63 4.89 3.55
CA THR A 90 6.56 4.95 2.56
C THR A 90 5.47 5.95 2.96
N ASN A 91 4.47 6.16 2.11
CA ASN A 91 3.28 6.95 2.42
C ASN A 91 2.49 6.36 3.58
N THR A 92 1.44 7.04 4.02
CA THR A 92 0.76 6.79 5.30
C THR A 92 0.38 5.34 5.54
N CYS A 93 -0.31 4.70 4.59
CA CYS A 93 -0.73 3.31 4.73
C CYS A 93 -0.93 2.69 3.34
N CYS A 94 -0.40 1.48 3.12
CA CYS A 94 -0.59 0.73 1.88
C CYS A 94 -1.04 -0.69 2.20
N SER A 95 -2.10 -1.15 1.54
CA SER A 95 -2.56 -2.54 1.69
C SER A 95 -3.54 -2.89 0.58
N HIS A 96 -4.39 -3.88 0.84
CA HIS A 96 -5.25 -4.50 -0.16
C HIS A 96 -6.70 -4.48 0.32
N PRO A 97 -7.67 -4.16 -0.56
CA PRO A 97 -9.03 -4.61 -0.34
C PRO A 97 -9.08 -6.14 -0.36
N LEU A 98 -9.78 -6.70 0.62
CA LEU A 98 -10.01 -8.14 0.74
C LEU A 98 -11.11 -8.58 -0.22
N ASN A 99 -11.03 -9.81 -0.71
CA ASN A 99 -12.12 -10.45 -1.45
C ASN A 99 -13.26 -10.86 -0.50
N THR A 100 -13.95 -9.86 0.04
CA THR A 100 -15.13 -9.96 0.92
C THR A 100 -16.24 -9.06 0.40
N GLU A 101 -17.51 -9.35 0.70
CA GLU A 101 -18.65 -8.57 0.19
C GLU A 101 -18.53 -7.06 0.47
N LEU A 102 -18.04 -6.68 1.66
CA LEU A 102 -17.89 -5.28 2.05
C LEU A 102 -16.80 -4.54 1.27
N GLU A 103 -15.70 -5.21 0.95
CA GLU A 103 -14.54 -4.59 0.28
C GLU A 103 -14.52 -4.80 -1.23
N LEU A 104 -15.47 -5.58 -1.76
CA LEU A 104 -15.72 -5.76 -3.20
C LEU A 104 -16.61 -4.67 -3.83
N GLU A 105 -17.24 -3.79 -3.03
CA GLU A 105 -18.09 -2.71 -3.54
C GLU A 105 -17.27 -1.69 -4.35
N GLU A 106 -17.55 -1.58 -5.65
CA GLU A 106 -16.82 -0.71 -6.57
C GLU A 106 -17.44 0.69 -6.69
N ALA A 107 -18.72 0.85 -6.35
CA ALA A 107 -19.41 2.14 -6.45
C ALA A 107 -18.71 3.19 -5.57
N GLY A 108 -18.26 4.28 -6.20
CA GLY A 108 -17.52 5.34 -5.50
C GLY A 108 -16.21 4.89 -4.85
N ALA A 109 -15.65 3.75 -5.28
CA ALA A 109 -14.50 3.07 -4.67
C ALA A 109 -14.71 2.70 -3.18
N LEU A 110 -15.96 2.47 -2.76
CA LEU A 110 -16.31 2.30 -1.34
C LEU A 110 -15.61 1.11 -0.68
N GLY A 111 -15.45 -0.02 -1.38
CA GLY A 111 -14.77 -1.19 -0.87
C GLY A 111 -13.29 -0.93 -0.56
N VAL A 112 -12.61 -0.21 -1.45
CA VAL A 112 -11.22 0.22 -1.25
C VAL A 112 -11.11 1.23 -0.09
N LYS A 113 -12.05 2.16 0.05
CA LYS A 113 -12.06 3.10 1.19
C LYS A 113 -12.27 2.39 2.53
N ARG A 114 -13.13 1.36 2.58
CA ARG A 114 -13.32 0.51 3.77
C ARG A 114 -12.04 -0.22 4.13
N ALA A 115 -11.34 -0.78 3.15
CA ALA A 115 -10.06 -1.42 3.35
C ALA A 115 -9.01 -0.44 3.90
N ALA A 116 -8.96 0.78 3.36
CA ALA A 116 -8.09 1.85 3.84
C ALA A 116 -8.40 2.25 5.28
N GLN A 117 -9.66 2.47 5.64
CA GLN A 117 -10.05 2.77 7.02
C GLN A 117 -9.68 1.64 7.99
N ARG A 118 -9.95 0.38 7.63
CA ARG A 118 -9.56 -0.81 8.42
C ARG A 118 -8.06 -0.85 8.65
N LYS A 119 -7.25 -0.54 7.63
CA LYS A 119 -5.80 -0.63 7.72
C LYS A 119 -5.15 0.59 8.38
N LEU A 120 -5.74 1.77 8.26
CA LEU A 120 -5.36 2.93 9.09
C LEU A 120 -5.54 2.63 10.59
N GLU A 121 -6.65 1.98 10.96
CA GLU A 121 -6.86 1.54 12.34
C GLU A 121 -5.87 0.44 12.74
N HIS A 122 -5.70 -0.59 11.92
CA HIS A 122 -4.83 -1.73 12.25
C HIS A 122 -3.33 -1.38 12.29
N GLU A 123 -2.81 -0.56 11.37
CA GLU A 123 -1.38 -0.22 11.29
C GLU A 123 -1.01 0.97 12.17
N LEU A 124 -1.86 2.00 12.21
CA LEU A 124 -1.54 3.30 12.83
C LEU A 124 -2.42 3.65 14.03
N GLY A 125 -3.39 2.80 14.41
CA GLY A 125 -4.32 3.09 15.50
C GLY A 125 -5.31 4.21 15.20
N ILE A 126 -5.40 4.64 13.93
CA ILE A 126 -6.28 5.74 13.52
C ILE A 126 -7.70 5.21 13.40
N SER A 127 -8.50 5.41 14.45
CA SER A 127 -9.89 4.92 14.48
C SER A 127 -10.80 5.58 13.42
N PRO A 128 -11.88 4.90 12.99
CA PRO A 128 -12.91 5.45 12.10
C PRO A 128 -13.55 6.77 12.57
N ASN A 129 -13.48 7.08 13.86
CA ASN A 129 -13.98 8.35 14.41
C ASN A 129 -13.07 9.55 14.09
N GLN A 130 -11.79 9.31 13.78
CA GLN A 130 -10.84 10.34 13.36
C GLN A 130 -10.86 10.55 11.84
N VAL A 131 -11.04 9.45 11.08
CA VAL A 131 -11.10 9.47 9.61
C VAL A 131 -12.26 8.60 9.14
N SER A 132 -13.35 9.25 8.71
CA SER A 132 -14.53 8.60 8.14
C SER A 132 -14.32 8.21 6.67
N LEU A 133 -15.24 7.44 6.09
CA LEU A 133 -15.14 7.05 4.67
C LEU A 133 -15.33 8.26 3.73
N GLU A 134 -16.05 9.28 4.19
CA GLU A 134 -16.29 10.53 3.49
C GLU A 134 -15.04 11.40 3.43
N ASP A 135 -14.18 11.30 4.45
CA ASP A 135 -12.89 12.02 4.53
C ASP A 135 -11.82 11.40 3.60
N ILE A 136 -12.02 10.16 3.13
CA ILE A 136 -11.09 9.47 2.24
C ILE A 136 -11.49 9.75 0.78
N HIS A 137 -10.69 10.55 0.09
CA HIS A 137 -10.90 10.92 -1.31
C HIS A 137 -10.15 10.00 -2.26
N TYR A 138 -10.89 9.35 -3.17
CA TYR A 138 -10.30 8.59 -4.27
C TYR A 138 -9.94 9.52 -5.44
N LEU A 139 -8.64 9.61 -5.74
CA LEU A 139 -8.07 10.46 -6.79
C LEU A 139 -7.94 9.72 -8.12
N THR A 140 -7.05 8.71 -8.16
CA THR A 140 -6.64 8.00 -9.39
C THR A 140 -6.10 6.61 -9.07
N ARG A 141 -5.74 5.84 -10.10
CA ARG A 141 -5.09 4.53 -9.99
C ARG A 141 -3.72 4.57 -10.64
N VAL A 142 -2.73 3.96 -9.99
CA VAL A 142 -1.40 3.74 -10.55
C VAL A 142 -1.17 2.25 -10.73
N TRP A 143 -0.53 1.86 -11.82
CA TRP A 143 -0.13 0.48 -12.05
C TRP A 143 1.39 0.41 -12.08
N TYR A 144 1.94 -0.39 -11.17
CA TYR A 144 3.37 -0.60 -11.04
C TYR A 144 3.70 -2.08 -10.77
N LYS A 145 4.97 -2.43 -10.94
CA LYS A 145 5.55 -3.72 -10.54
C LYS A 145 6.89 -3.48 -9.86
N ALA A 146 7.15 -4.13 -8.73
CA ALA A 146 8.40 -3.96 -7.98
C ALA A 146 8.83 -5.25 -7.28
N ARG A 147 10.13 -5.50 -7.20
CA ARG A 147 10.68 -6.62 -6.43
C ARG A 147 11.15 -6.14 -5.06
N SER A 148 10.78 -6.87 -4.01
CA SER A 148 11.32 -6.68 -2.66
C SER A 148 12.66 -7.39 -2.52
N ASP A 149 12.71 -8.66 -2.91
CA ASP A 149 13.93 -9.48 -2.92
C ASP A 149 13.85 -10.54 -4.05
N GLY A 150 14.60 -11.64 -3.92
CA GLY A 150 14.58 -12.74 -4.90
C GLY A 150 13.24 -13.48 -4.96
N THR A 151 12.47 -13.50 -3.88
CA THR A 151 11.22 -14.26 -3.72
C THR A 151 9.99 -13.37 -3.78
N TRP A 152 10.01 -12.24 -3.08
CA TRP A 152 8.83 -11.41 -2.85
C TRP A 152 8.84 -10.14 -3.70
N GLY A 153 7.64 -9.67 -4.06
CA GLY A 153 7.43 -8.47 -4.85
C GLY A 153 5.98 -7.97 -4.79
N GLU A 154 5.70 -6.96 -5.60
CA GLU A 154 4.41 -6.29 -5.76
C GLU A 154 4.10 -6.18 -7.25
N HIS A 155 2.84 -6.40 -7.61
CA HIS A 155 2.31 -6.12 -8.95
C HIS A 155 0.84 -5.75 -8.81
N GLU A 156 0.57 -4.45 -8.92
CA GLU A 156 -0.67 -3.88 -8.40
C GLU A 156 -1.28 -2.84 -9.34
N ILE A 157 -2.61 -2.79 -9.37
CA ILE A 157 -3.33 -1.54 -9.67
C ILE A 157 -3.74 -0.94 -8.32
N ASP A 158 -3.07 0.15 -7.98
CA ASP A 158 -3.07 0.79 -6.68
C ASP A 158 -3.94 2.05 -6.71
N TYR A 159 -4.98 2.06 -5.89
CA TYR A 159 -5.87 3.20 -5.71
C TYR A 159 -5.21 4.25 -4.82
N CYS A 160 -4.94 5.44 -5.38
CA CYS A 160 -4.42 6.56 -4.62
C CYS A 160 -5.55 7.28 -3.88
N LEU A 161 -5.45 7.27 -2.55
CA LEU A 161 -6.43 7.84 -1.63
C LEU A 161 -5.80 9.00 -0.84
N ILE A 162 -6.51 10.11 -0.72
CA ILE A 162 -6.06 11.26 0.08
C ILE A 162 -7.06 11.54 1.20
N ALA A 163 -6.55 11.84 2.39
CA ALA A 163 -7.31 12.43 3.48
C ALA A 163 -6.55 13.63 4.06
N GLN A 164 -7.27 14.64 4.56
CA GLN A 164 -6.67 15.74 5.32
C GLN A 164 -7.32 15.86 6.70
N LYS A 165 -6.63 15.40 7.74
CA LYS A 165 -7.10 15.37 9.13
C LYS A 165 -5.92 15.40 10.10
N ASP A 166 -6.11 16.07 11.23
CA ASP A 166 -5.26 15.84 12.39
C ASP A 166 -5.70 14.55 13.07
N VAL A 167 -4.76 13.63 13.28
CA VAL A 167 -5.02 12.31 13.84
C VAL A 167 -4.03 12.01 14.94
N ASN A 168 -4.47 11.24 15.93
CA ASN A 168 -3.59 10.62 16.90
C ASN A 168 -3.15 9.25 16.36
N VAL A 169 -1.83 9.04 16.30
CA VAL A 169 -1.22 7.79 15.84
C VAL A 169 -0.82 6.95 17.06
N ASP A 170 -1.34 5.73 17.12
CA ASP A 170 -0.92 4.67 18.05
C ASP A 170 -0.49 3.45 17.23
N ALA A 171 0.74 3.52 16.72
CA ALA A 171 1.22 2.61 15.70
C ALA A 171 1.43 1.18 16.23
N ASN A 172 0.89 0.20 15.49
CA ASN A 172 1.15 -1.20 15.73
C ASN A 172 2.59 -1.53 15.33
N ARG A 173 3.45 -1.81 16.32
CA ARG A 173 4.90 -2.04 16.10
C ARG A 173 5.22 -3.28 15.26
N ASN A 174 4.28 -4.22 15.10
CA ASN A 174 4.45 -5.32 14.15
C ASN A 174 4.32 -4.87 12.70
N GLU A 175 3.62 -3.77 12.43
CA GLU A 175 3.40 -3.22 11.09
C GLU A 175 4.32 -2.02 10.81
N VAL A 176 4.52 -1.15 11.80
CA VAL A 176 5.15 0.16 11.67
C VAL A 176 6.21 0.37 12.75
N MET A 177 7.48 0.54 12.36
CA MET A 177 8.56 0.77 13.32
C MET A 177 8.79 2.25 13.63
N ASP A 178 8.42 3.16 12.73
CA ASP A 178 8.51 4.60 12.95
C ASP A 178 7.46 5.35 12.11
N TRP A 179 7.15 6.58 12.46
CA TRP A 179 6.25 7.44 11.70
C TRP A 179 6.58 8.90 11.95
N ARG A 180 6.34 9.75 10.95
CA ARG A 180 6.54 11.19 11.08
C ARG A 180 5.73 11.97 10.06
N TYR A 181 5.29 13.15 10.46
CA TYR A 181 4.84 14.17 9.53
C TYR A 181 6.04 14.85 8.88
N VAL A 182 5.97 15.05 7.57
CA VAL A 182 6.98 15.79 6.81
C VAL A 182 6.34 16.89 5.98
N ASP A 183 6.97 18.04 5.91
CA ASP A 183 6.70 19.04 4.88
C ASP A 183 7.40 18.69 3.56
N ARG A 184 7.36 19.62 2.61
CA ARG A 184 7.86 19.41 1.24
C ARG A 184 9.38 19.35 1.21
N GLU A 185 10.04 20.20 1.98
CA GLU A 185 11.49 20.24 2.13
C GLU A 185 11.98 18.95 2.79
N GLU A 186 11.35 18.55 3.91
CA GLU A 186 11.66 17.31 4.63
C GLU A 186 11.47 16.06 3.73
N LEU A 187 10.41 16.01 2.91
CA LEU A 187 10.22 14.91 1.95
C LEU A 187 11.25 14.95 0.82
N SER A 188 11.57 16.13 0.29
CA SER A 188 12.56 16.28 -0.78
C SER A 188 13.93 15.77 -0.32
N ASP A 189 14.31 16.06 0.91
CA ASP A 189 15.56 15.59 1.50
C ASP A 189 15.54 14.08 1.75
N LEU A 190 14.42 13.51 2.21
CA LEU A 190 14.25 12.05 2.32
C LEU A 190 14.43 11.35 0.96
N ILE A 191 13.88 11.90 -0.13
CA ILE A 191 14.02 11.34 -1.48
C ILE A 191 15.48 11.38 -1.92
N LYS A 192 16.18 12.51 -1.73
CA LYS A 192 17.63 12.61 -2.02
C LYS A 192 18.45 11.60 -1.22
N SER A 193 18.18 11.47 0.08
CA SER A 193 18.83 10.45 0.94
C SER A 193 18.48 9.02 0.54
N SER A 194 17.42 8.79 -0.24
CA SER A 194 17.19 7.48 -0.83
C SER A 194 18.02 7.24 -2.09
N GLU A 195 18.38 8.28 -2.83
CA GLU A 195 19.19 8.19 -4.05
C GLU A 195 20.66 7.93 -3.75
N ASP A 196 21.18 8.49 -2.65
CA ASP A 196 22.53 8.18 -2.15
C ASP A 196 22.60 6.84 -1.38
N GLY A 197 21.45 6.22 -1.12
CA GLY A 197 21.32 4.91 -0.49
C GLY A 197 21.32 4.90 1.04
N SER A 198 21.39 6.06 1.69
CA SER A 198 21.39 6.22 3.16
C SER A 198 20.05 5.82 3.77
N VAL A 199 18.95 6.06 3.07
CA VAL A 199 17.60 5.66 3.46
C VAL A 199 16.97 4.81 2.35
N LYS A 200 16.02 3.95 2.72
CA LYS A 200 15.23 3.19 1.76
C LYS A 200 13.81 3.72 1.73
N ILE A 201 13.32 4.07 0.55
CA ILE A 201 11.90 4.35 0.30
C ILE A 201 11.31 3.29 -0.62
N THR A 202 10.03 2.97 -0.41
CA THR A 202 9.35 1.95 -1.20
C THR A 202 9.22 2.36 -2.67
N PRO A 203 9.30 1.42 -3.63
CA PRO A 203 9.29 1.74 -5.07
C PRO A 203 8.06 2.53 -5.52
N TRP A 204 6.85 2.17 -5.09
CA TRP A 204 5.63 2.92 -5.43
C TRP A 204 5.67 4.34 -4.90
N PHE A 205 6.11 4.53 -3.65
CA PHE A 205 6.21 5.87 -3.06
C PHE A 205 7.22 6.74 -3.81
N LYS A 206 8.35 6.16 -4.24
CA LYS A 206 9.30 6.85 -5.12
C LYS A 206 8.63 7.26 -6.43
N LEU A 207 8.00 6.32 -7.14
CA LEU A 207 7.33 6.57 -8.41
C LEU A 207 6.25 7.66 -8.30
N ILE A 208 5.38 7.57 -7.30
CA ILE A 208 4.32 8.54 -7.06
C ILE A 208 4.90 9.91 -6.67
N SER A 209 5.94 9.93 -5.82
CA SER A 209 6.62 11.18 -5.43
C SER A 209 7.26 11.90 -6.61
N GLN A 210 7.76 11.17 -7.62
CA GLN A 210 8.42 11.75 -8.78
C GLN A 210 7.44 12.17 -9.90
N SER A 211 6.16 11.79 -9.79
CA SER A 211 5.18 11.96 -10.88
C SER A 211 3.94 12.75 -10.49
N LEU A 212 3.28 12.41 -9.38
CA LEU A 212 1.91 12.87 -9.08
C LEU A 212 1.79 13.60 -7.74
N LEU A 213 2.60 13.23 -6.74
CA LEU A 213 2.41 13.68 -5.35
C LEU A 213 2.48 15.19 -5.20
N TRP A 214 3.42 15.86 -5.87
CA TRP A 214 3.60 17.30 -5.72
C TRP A 214 2.38 18.09 -6.22
N GLU A 215 1.82 17.68 -7.36
CA GLU A 215 0.61 18.30 -7.89
C GLU A 215 -0.58 18.10 -6.95
N TRP A 216 -0.73 16.92 -6.35
CA TRP A 216 -1.75 16.67 -5.34
C TRP A 216 -1.56 17.56 -4.11
N TRP A 217 -0.31 17.66 -3.66
CA TRP A 217 0.06 18.44 -2.48
C TRP A 217 -0.22 19.94 -2.68
N ASP A 218 0.03 20.49 -3.87
CA ASP A 218 -0.32 21.87 -4.21
C ASP A 218 -1.84 22.12 -4.21
N ASN A 219 -2.65 21.06 -4.33
CA ASN A 219 -4.10 21.13 -4.52
C ASN A 219 -4.91 20.43 -3.42
N ILE A 220 -4.34 20.18 -2.23
CA ILE A 220 -5.02 19.48 -1.12
C ILE A 220 -6.36 20.16 -0.77
N ALA A 221 -6.41 21.49 -0.82
CA ALA A 221 -7.64 22.25 -0.55
C ALA A 221 -8.75 22.07 -1.60
N ASN A 222 -8.41 21.58 -2.80
CA ASN A 222 -9.36 21.34 -3.88
C ASN A 222 -8.96 20.15 -4.76
N LEU A 223 -9.03 18.95 -4.20
CA LEU A 223 -8.63 17.71 -4.87
C LEU A 223 -9.39 17.40 -6.18
N LYS A 224 -10.52 18.07 -6.45
CA LYS A 224 -11.30 17.88 -7.69
C LYS A 224 -10.49 18.21 -8.94
N VAL A 225 -9.54 19.14 -8.85
CA VAL A 225 -8.72 19.58 -10.01
C VAL A 225 -7.66 18.56 -10.42
N VAL A 226 -7.27 17.68 -9.50
CA VAL A 226 -6.24 16.64 -9.70
C VAL A 226 -6.83 15.21 -9.69
N THR A 227 -8.15 15.09 -9.61
CA THR A 227 -8.84 13.79 -9.60
C THR A 227 -9.01 13.29 -11.03
N ASP A 228 -8.46 12.11 -11.34
CA ASP A 228 -8.71 11.40 -12.59
C ASP A 228 -9.01 9.92 -12.30
N ARG A 229 -10.28 9.55 -12.41
CA ARG A 229 -10.74 8.18 -12.13
C ARG A 229 -10.78 7.29 -13.37
N ASN A 230 -10.60 7.87 -14.55
CA ASN A 230 -10.74 7.16 -15.82
C ASN A 230 -9.41 6.59 -16.30
N ILE A 231 -8.30 7.15 -15.84
CA ILE A 231 -6.95 6.71 -16.20
C ILE A 231 -6.37 5.77 -15.14
N ILE A 232 -5.63 4.77 -15.62
CA ILE A 232 -4.70 3.97 -14.82
C ILE A 232 -3.30 4.37 -15.27
N HIS A 233 -2.58 5.12 -14.42
CA HIS A 233 -1.25 5.62 -14.74
C HIS A 233 -0.23 4.48 -14.63
N ARG A 234 0.40 4.07 -15.74
CA ARG A 234 1.47 3.08 -15.70
C ARG A 234 2.77 3.76 -15.28
N LEU A 235 3.28 3.41 -14.10
CA LEU A 235 4.53 3.93 -13.56
C LEU A 235 5.62 2.85 -13.66
N GLN A 236 6.81 3.22 -14.15
CA GLN A 236 7.95 2.32 -14.39
C GLN A 236 9.23 2.91 -13.84
#